data_AF-A0A849XNY3-F1
#
_entry.id   AF-A0A849XNY3-F1
#
_cell.length_a   1.000
_cell.length_b   1.000
_cell.length_c   1.000
_cell.angle_alpha   90.00
_cell.angle_beta   90.00
_cell.angle_gamma   90.00
#
_symmetry.space_group_name_H-M   'P 1'
#
loop_
_entity.id
_entity.type
_entity.pdbx_description
1 polymer ?
#
loop_
_entity_poly.entity_id
_entity_poly.type
_entity_poly.pdbx_seq_one_letter_code
_entity_poly.pdbx_strand_id
1 'polypeptide(L)' 'MTKLQIISKLWSAIYDLVFLVKGTPTKSLEEIEADLDIVEYACRKYADCDDDEITFESRGGTAYADTSRATEVD' A
#
# COMPACT_ATOMS: atom_id res chain seq x y z
N MET A 1 0.51 -14.23 5.88
CA MET A 1 1.03 -12.99 5.27
C MET A 1 1.24 -11.93 6.34
N THR A 2 2.44 -11.36 6.44
CA THR A 2 2.76 -10.24 7.38
C THR A 2 2.16 -8.92 6.88
N LYS A 3 2.04 -7.89 7.74
CA LYS A 3 1.58 -6.55 7.34
C LYS A 3 2.37 -6.01 6.14
N LEU A 4 3.71 -6.10 6.18
CA LEU A 4 4.59 -5.68 5.08
C LEU A 4 4.37 -6.45 3.77
N GLN A 5 4.15 -7.76 3.85
CA GLN A 5 3.89 -8.58 2.66
C GLN A 5 2.54 -8.23 2.02
N ILE A 6 1.53 -7.91 2.82
CA ILE A 6 0.20 -7.48 2.34
C ILE A 6 0.34 -6.14 1.61
N ILE A 7 1.02 -5.17 2.22
CA ILE A 7 1.28 -3.86 1.60
C ILE A 7 2.05 -4.02 0.28
N SER A 8 3.11 -4.83 0.26
CA SER A 8 3.89 -5.08 -0.95
C SER A 8 3.06 -5.72 -2.07
N LYS A 9 2.20 -6.70 -1.73
CA LYS A 9 1.31 -7.35 -2.72
C LYS A 9 0.21 -6.41 -3.23
N LEU A 10 -0.36 -5.56 -2.38
CA LEU A 10 -1.29 -4.51 -2.80
C LEU A 10 -0.65 -3.60 -3.86
N TRP A 11 0.55 -3.09 -3.58
CA TRP A 11 1.28 -2.27 -4.54
C TRP A 11 1.59 -3.01 -5.84
N SER A 12 1.96 -4.29 -5.77
CA SER A 12 2.16 -5.11 -6.97
C SER A 12 0.88 -5.20 -7.82
N ALA A 13 -0.27 -5.51 -7.21
CA ALA A 13 -1.54 -5.61 -7.92
C ALA A 13 -1.97 -4.25 -8.53
N ILE A 14 -1.72 -3.13 -7.83
CA ILE A 14 -1.94 -1.79 -8.37
C ILE A 14 -1.09 -1.55 -9.63
N TYR A 15 0.19 -1.93 -9.63
CA TYR A 15 1.03 -1.79 -10.82
C TYR A 15 0.59 -2.69 -11.97
N ASP A 16 0.17 -3.93 -11.68
CA ASP A 16 -0.37 -4.83 -12.69
C ASP A 16 -1.63 -4.22 -13.35
N LEU A 17 -2.55 -3.62 -12.56
CA LEU A 17 -3.71 -2.88 -13.08
C LEU A 17 -3.31 -1.65 -13.92
N VAL A 18 -2.31 -0.88 -13.47
CA VAL A 18 -1.80 0.27 -14.24
C VAL A 18 -1.23 -0.19 -15.58
N PHE A 19 -0.50 -1.30 -15.62
CA PHE A 19 0.03 -1.86 -16.86
C PHE A 19 -1.06 -2.42 -17.77
N LEU A 20 -2.11 -3.01 -17.21
CA LEU A 20 -3.29 -3.44 -17.96
C LEU A 20 -3.96 -2.25 -18.66
N VAL A 21 -4.19 -1.14 -17.94
CA VAL A 21 -4.77 0.09 -18.51
C VAL A 21 -3.87 0.74 -19.57
N LYS A 22 -2.55 0.67 -19.41
CA LYS A 22 -1.58 1.17 -20.40
C LYS A 22 -1.43 0.29 -21.63
N GLY A 23 -2.10 -0.86 -21.68
CA GLY A 23 -2.01 -1.80 -22.81
C GLY A 23 -0.68 -2.57 -22.85
N THR A 24 0.07 -2.60 -21.74
CA THR A 24 1.31 -3.37 -21.61
C THR A 24 1.23 -4.36 -20.44
N PRO A 25 0.17 -5.21 -20.35
CA PRO A 25 -0.01 -6.09 -19.21
C PRO A 25 1.07 -7.18 -19.15
N THR A 26 1.54 -7.44 -17.93
CA THR A 26 2.35 -8.62 -17.60
C THR A 26 1.51 -9.80 -17.10
N LYS A 27 0.27 -9.54 -16.69
CA LYS A 27 -0.72 -10.51 -16.19
C LYS A 27 -2.10 -10.24 -16.82
N SER A 28 -2.92 -11.29 -16.94
CA SER A 28 -4.33 -11.13 -17.32
C SER A 28 -5.14 -10.47 -16.21
N LEU A 29 -6.34 -9.97 -16.55
CA LEU A 29 -7.26 -9.44 -15.54
C LEU A 29 -7.63 -10.52 -14.51
N GLU A 30 -7.87 -11.76 -14.93
CA GLU A 30 -8.23 -12.87 -14.04
C GLU A 30 -7.10 -13.22 -13.06
N GLU A 31 -5.84 -13.15 -13.51
CA GLU A 31 -4.67 -13.35 -12.63
C GLU A 31 -4.56 -12.23 -11.59
N ILE A 32 -4.84 -10.98 -11.99
CA ILE A 32 -4.83 -9.83 -11.08
C ILE A 32 -5.97 -9.95 -10.06
N GLU A 33 -7.18 -10.34 -10.49
CA GLU A 33 -8.32 -10.59 -9.61
C GLU A 33 -8.02 -11.70 -8.60
N ALA A 34 -7.42 -12.81 -9.04
CA ALA A 34 -7.00 -13.88 -8.13
C ALA A 34 -5.95 -13.42 -7.11
N ASP A 35 -5.00 -12.57 -7.51
CA ASP A 35 -4.04 -11.96 -6.59
C ASP A 35 -4.74 -11.03 -5.58
N LEU A 36 -5.73 -10.26 -6.03
CA LEU A 36 -6.54 -9.39 -5.18
C LEU A 36 -7.38 -10.17 -4.16
N ASP A 37 -7.97 -11.31 -4.55
CA ASP A 37 -8.71 -12.19 -3.64
C ASP A 37 -7.83 -12.70 -2.49
N ILE A 38 -6.59 -13.11 -2.80
CA ILE A 38 -5.63 -13.58 -1.78
C ILE A 38 -5.27 -12.43 -0.82
N VAL A 39 -5.11 -11.22 -1.36
CA VAL A 39 -4.81 -10.03 -0.57
C VAL A 39 -6.01 -9.64 0.30
N GLU A 40 -7.22 -9.63 -0.24
CA GLU A 40 -8.46 -9.36 0.49
C GLU A 40 -8.61 -10.33 1.67
N TYR A 41 -8.44 -11.63 1.41
CA TYR A 41 -8.46 -12.66 2.44
C TYR A 41 -7.43 -12.39 3.55
N ALA A 42 -6.22 -11.95 3.17
CA ALA A 42 -5.17 -11.60 4.13
C ALA A 42 -5.46 -10.31 4.91
N CYS A 43 -6.24 -9.39 4.34
CA CYS A 43 -6.67 -8.13 4.97
C CYS A 43 -7.80 -8.31 5.97
N ARG A 44 -8.67 -9.33 5.83
CA ARG A 44 -9.86 -9.53 6.68
C ARG A 44 -9.57 -9.51 8.18
N LYS A 45 -8.41 -10.02 8.60
CA LYS A 45 -7.99 -10.01 10.02
C LYS A 45 -7.72 -8.62 10.61
N TYR A 46 -7.67 -7.57 9.78
CA TYR A 46 -7.49 -6.19 10.20
C TYR A 46 -8.75 -5.34 10.00
N ALA A 47 -9.87 -5.92 9.56
CA ALA A 47 -11.10 -5.17 9.27
C ALA A 47 -11.67 -4.46 10.49
N ASP A 48 -11.49 -5.05 11.68
CA ASP A 48 -11.93 -4.52 12.97
C ASP A 48 -10.77 -3.96 13.81
N CYS A 49 -9.56 -3.87 13.24
CA CYS A 49 -8.43 -3.24 13.92
C CYS A 49 -8.50 -1.73 13.70
N ASP A 50 -8.33 -0.95 14.77
CA ASP A 50 -8.04 0.47 14.64
C ASP A 50 -6.74 0.68 13.86
N ASP A 51 -6.60 1.84 13.20
CA ASP A 51 -5.38 2.21 12.48
C ASP A 51 -4.27 2.48 13.51
N ASP A 52 -3.69 1.40 14.02
CA ASP A 52 -2.49 1.46 14.82
C ASP A 52 -1.41 2.11 13.95
N GLU A 53 -1.08 3.37 14.26
CA GLU A 53 0.04 4.09 13.63
C GLU A 53 1.21 3.11 13.56
N ILE A 54 1.71 2.84 12.35
CA ILE A 54 2.90 2.00 12.18
C ILE A 54 4.03 2.76 12.86
N THR A 55 4.24 2.47 14.15
CA THR A 55 5.39 2.94 14.90
C THR A 55 6.58 2.21 14.31
N PHE A 56 7.14 2.81 13.26
CA PHE A 56 8.48 2.48 12.84
C PHE A 56 9.35 2.90 14.03
N GLU A 57 9.63 1.95 14.93
CA GLU A 57 10.69 2.12 15.92
C GLU A 57 11.91 2.51 15.09
N SER A 58 12.21 3.80 15.10
CA SER A 58 13.18 4.40 14.21
C SER A 58 14.54 3.92 14.69
N ARG A 59 14.92 2.72 14.25
CA ARG A 59 16.28 2.24 14.34
C ARG A 59 17.08 2.94 13.23
N GLY A 60 17.13 4.27 13.32
CA GLY A 60 17.90 5.17 12.47
C GLY A 60 17.17 5.74 11.25
N GLY A 61 16.53 6.90 11.44
CA GLY A 61 16.76 8.09 10.60
C GLY A 61 15.98 8.22 9.28
N THR A 62 14.84 8.91 9.32
CA THR A 62 14.62 10.25 8.72
C THR A 62 13.12 10.55 8.84
N ALA A 63 12.77 11.52 9.66
CA ALA A 63 11.41 12.04 9.73
C ALA A 63 11.10 12.73 8.40
N TYR A 64 10.01 12.32 7.74
CA TYR A 64 9.42 13.13 6.68
C TYR A 64 8.97 14.44 7.33
N ALA A 65 9.60 15.55 6.93
CA ALA A 65 9.23 16.87 7.44
C ALA A 65 7.83 17.22 6.92
N ASP A 66 6.91 17.45 7.85
CA ASP A 66 5.63 18.08 7.57
C ASP A 66 5.88 19.51 7.07
N THR A 67 5.66 19.75 5.77
CA THR A 67 5.81 21.08 5.15
C THR A 67 4.56 21.94 5.29
N SER A 68 3.60 21.55 6.13
CA SER A 68 2.35 22.30 6.34
C SER A 68 2.52 23.46 7.32
N ARG A 69 3.41 24.43 7.02
CA ARG A 69 3.33 25.80 7.58
C ARG A 69 4.12 26.83 6.75
N ALA A 70 3.66 27.05 5.52
CA ALA A 70 3.78 28.35 4.83
C ALA A 70 2.38 28.97 4.88
N THR A 71 2.12 30.22 5.24
CA THR A 71 2.89 31.46 5.28
C THR A 71 1.98 32.47 5.98
N GLU A 72 2.43 33.16 7.03
CA GLU A 72 1.95 34.51 7.36
C GLU A 72 3.18 35.27 7.89
N VAL A 73 3.69 36.17 7.06
CA VAL A 73 4.67 37.19 7.43
C VAL A 73 3.96 38.52 7.30
N ASP A 74 3.94 39.27 8.41
CA ASP A 74 3.49 40.67 8.47
C ASP A 74 4.65 41.59 8.02
#